data_AF-A0A413FEA2-F1
#
_entry.id   AF-A0A413FEA2-F1
#
_cell.length_a   1.000
_cell.length_b   1.000
_cell.length_c   1.000
_cell.angle_alpha   90.00
_cell.angle_beta   90.00
_cell.angle_gamma   90.00
#
_symmetry.space_group_name_H-M   'P 1'
#
loop_
_entity.id
_entity.type
_entity.pdbx_description
1 polymer ?
#
loop_
_entity_poly.entity_id
_entity_poly.type
_entity_poly.pdbx_seq_one_letter_code
_entity_poly.pdbx_strand_id
1 'polypeptide(L)'
;MTHLCVLMANYLTGAGQRRTAVIEWNDHGDFRRMEKVCARRENVTGEKEENVFKALGVTYFGRGNADTLAGCMNGPYDDIIIDFGEAAPASRAEWLRCQVRMMVAAFSEWQLEDASGMMEQNGRPCRSWIYLAAFGSEWTRREVERQLGVPVFRIPFSADAFRIDRSLMRWFEGLL
;
A
#
# COMPACT_ATOMS: atom_id res chain seq x y z
N MET A 1 4.47 -2.58 -4.43
CA MET A 1 3.26 -2.20 -3.69
C MET A 1 3.41 -2.51 -2.21
N THR A 2 3.57 -3.78 -1.84
CA THR A 2 3.71 -4.29 -0.46
C THR A 2 4.56 -3.44 0.49
N HIS A 3 5.76 -3.02 0.06
CA HIS A 3 6.66 -2.19 0.87
C HIS A 3 6.01 -0.86 1.31
N LEU A 4 5.28 -0.18 0.42
CA LEU A 4 4.58 1.07 0.75
C LEU A 4 3.40 0.81 1.69
N CYS A 5 2.67 -0.30 1.54
CA CYS A 5 1.59 -0.67 2.46
C CYS A 5 2.11 -0.85 3.89
N VAL A 6 3.23 -1.58 4.05
CA VAL A 6 3.87 -1.77 5.35
C VAL A 6 4.40 -0.44 5.90
N LEU A 7 5.04 0.37 5.06
CA LEU A 7 5.56 1.68 5.45
C LEU A 7 4.44 2.62 5.94
N MET A 8 3.34 2.69 5.20
CA MET A 8 2.18 3.50 5.56
C MET A 8 1.51 2.99 6.84
N ALA A 9 1.39 1.68 7.02
CA ALA A 9 0.83 1.10 8.22
C ALA A 9 1.63 1.48 9.48
N ASN A 10 2.96 1.44 9.38
CA ASN A 10 3.85 1.84 10.47
C ASN A 10 3.80 3.36 10.72
N TYR A 11 3.58 4.18 9.69
CA TYR A 11 3.33 5.62 9.87
C TYR A 11 2.01 5.87 10.63
N LEU A 12 0.90 5.29 10.16
CA LEU A 12 -0.43 5.48 10.78
C LEU A 12 -0.46 4.98 12.23
N THR A 13 0.15 3.81 12.48
CA THR A 13 0.19 3.22 13.82
C THR A 13 1.21 3.93 14.72
N GLY A 14 2.44 4.12 14.26
CA GLY A 14 3.53 4.65 15.09
C GLY A 14 3.44 6.15 15.31
N ALA A 15 3.25 6.94 14.25
CA ALA A 15 3.16 8.40 14.35
C ALA A 15 1.72 8.86 14.61
N GLY A 16 0.75 8.25 13.92
CA GLY A 16 -0.66 8.62 14.04
C GLY A 16 -1.39 8.04 15.26
N GLN A 17 -0.79 7.05 15.95
CA GLN A 17 -1.43 6.31 17.05
C GLN A 17 -2.79 5.68 16.64
N ARG A 18 -2.92 5.30 15.37
CA ARG A 18 -4.15 4.74 14.77
C ARG A 18 -4.11 3.22 14.76
N ARG A 19 -5.23 2.56 15.05
CA ARG A 19 -5.36 1.10 14.97
C ARG A 19 -5.46 0.71 13.49
N THR A 20 -4.38 0.14 12.95
CA THR A 20 -4.27 -0.12 11.51
C THR A 20 -4.36 -1.61 11.17
N ALA A 21 -5.19 -1.94 10.18
CA ALA A 21 -5.21 -3.24 9.52
C ALA A 21 -4.60 -3.15 8.12
N VAL A 22 -3.88 -4.19 7.69
CA VAL A 22 -3.38 -4.33 6.32
C VAL A 22 -3.85 -5.66 5.74
N ILE A 23 -4.51 -5.62 4.59
CA ILE A 23 -5.07 -6.78 3.92
C ILE A 23 -4.29 -7.05 2.63
N GLU A 24 -3.73 -8.25 2.49
CA GLU A 24 -3.18 -8.74 1.22
C GLU A 24 -4.33 -9.24 0.33
N TRP A 25 -4.78 -8.41 -0.60
CA TRP A 25 -5.88 -8.77 -1.51
C TRP A 25 -5.39 -9.55 -2.74
N ASN A 26 -4.11 -9.37 -3.08
CA ASN A 26 -3.43 -10.19 -4.07
C ASN A 26 -3.09 -11.59 -3.51
N ASP A 27 -2.55 -12.46 -4.35
CA ASP A 27 -2.21 -13.86 -4.04
C ASP A 27 -0.69 -14.11 -3.92
N HIS A 28 0.13 -13.06 -3.76
CA HIS A 28 1.58 -13.19 -3.71
C HIS A 28 2.08 -13.94 -2.46
N GLY A 29 1.37 -13.84 -1.34
CA GLY A 29 1.69 -14.49 -0.07
C GLY A 29 2.84 -13.81 0.69
N ASP A 30 3.05 -12.53 0.47
CA ASP A 30 4.08 -11.70 1.12
C ASP A 30 3.88 -11.64 2.62
N PHE A 31 2.66 -11.43 3.10
CA PHE A 31 2.41 -11.30 4.55
C PHE A 31 2.53 -12.64 5.27
N ARG A 32 2.18 -13.74 4.60
CA ARG A 32 2.49 -15.09 5.14
C ARG A 32 4.00 -15.33 5.25
N ARG A 33 4.80 -14.86 4.30
CA ARG A 33 6.28 -14.93 4.38
C ARG A 33 6.81 -14.04 5.50
N MET A 34 6.25 -12.84 5.65
CA MET A 34 6.59 -11.88 6.71
C MET A 34 6.28 -12.45 8.11
N GLU A 35 5.10 -13.04 8.30
CA GLU A 35 4.70 -13.68 9.55
C GLU A 35 5.74 -14.70 10.02
N LYS A 36 6.22 -15.56 9.12
CA LYS A 36 7.21 -16.60 9.46
C LYS A 36 8.51 -16.01 10.00
N VAL A 37 8.90 -14.82 9.55
CA VAL A 37 10.09 -14.11 10.02
C VAL A 37 9.82 -13.42 11.36
N CYS A 38 8.68 -12.74 11.50
CA CYS A 38 8.28 -12.07 12.74
C CYS A 38 8.05 -13.06 13.89
N ALA A 39 7.33 -14.17 13.65
CA ALA A 39 7.04 -15.19 14.65
C ALA A 39 8.32 -15.86 15.21
N ARG A 40 9.35 -16.03 14.37
CA ARG A 40 10.67 -16.52 14.83
C ARG A 40 11.36 -15.55 15.79
N ARG A 41 11.01 -14.26 15.74
CA ARG A 41 11.56 -13.23 16.63
C ARG A 41 10.77 -13.11 17.94
N GLU A 42 9.49 -13.47 17.94
CA GLU A 42 8.55 -13.16 19.04
C GLU A 42 8.12 -14.37 19.92
N ASN A 43 8.63 -15.59 19.70
CA ASN A 43 8.33 -16.78 20.52
C ASN A 43 6.82 -16.96 20.86
N VAL A 44 5.94 -16.70 19.89
CA VAL A 44 4.49 -16.65 20.14
C VAL A 44 3.91 -18.07 20.28
N THR A 45 3.43 -18.42 21.48
CA THR A 45 2.67 -19.65 21.77
C THR A 45 1.21 -19.31 22.08
N GLY A 46 0.31 -19.55 21.13
CA GLY A 46 -1.13 -19.34 21.28
C GLY A 46 -1.91 -19.85 20.06
N GLU A 47 -3.24 -19.97 20.19
CA GLU A 47 -4.14 -20.27 19.07
C GLU A 47 -4.00 -19.17 18.01
N LYS A 48 -3.46 -19.53 16.85
CA LYS A 48 -3.28 -18.61 15.74
C LYS A 48 -4.52 -18.64 14.85
N GLU A 49 -5.14 -17.49 14.69
CA GLU A 49 -6.08 -17.27 13.60
C GLU A 49 -5.32 -17.40 12.28
N GLU A 50 -5.77 -18.31 11.41
CA GLU A 50 -5.03 -18.64 10.20
C GLU A 50 -4.94 -17.42 9.28
N ASN A 51 -3.72 -17.08 8.84
CA ASN A 51 -3.43 -15.91 7.99
C ASN A 51 -3.58 -14.53 8.67
N VAL A 52 -3.64 -14.45 10.01
CA VAL A 52 -3.61 -13.17 10.74
C VAL A 52 -2.41 -13.11 11.68
N PHE A 53 -1.69 -11.99 11.67
CA PHE A 53 -0.63 -11.75 12.65
C PHE A 53 -0.48 -10.27 12.96
N LYS A 54 0.26 -9.96 14.04
CA LYS A 54 0.58 -8.59 14.43
C LYS A 54 2.07 -8.35 14.35
N ALA A 55 2.46 -7.15 13.94
CA ALA A 55 3.84 -6.67 14.02
C ALA A 55 3.84 -5.16 14.24
N LEU A 56 4.59 -4.68 15.25
CA LEU A 56 4.69 -3.27 15.62
C LEU A 56 3.32 -2.56 15.81
N GLY A 57 2.33 -3.28 16.37
CA GLY A 57 0.99 -2.76 16.61
C GLY A 57 0.04 -2.79 15.41
N VAL A 58 0.55 -3.08 14.20
CA VAL A 58 -0.26 -3.27 12.98
C VAL A 58 -0.79 -4.71 12.95
N THR A 59 -2.03 -4.89 12.50
CA THR A 59 -2.59 -6.24 12.22
C THR A 59 -2.58 -6.52 10.73
N TYR A 60 -2.01 -7.65 10.32
CA TYR A 60 -1.87 -8.08 8.94
C TYR A 60 -2.74 -9.29 8.66
N PHE A 61 -3.50 -9.22 7.57
CA PHE A 61 -4.32 -10.30 7.04
C PHE A 61 -3.67 -10.77 5.72
N GLY A 62 -3.03 -11.93 5.74
CA GLY A 62 -2.30 -12.49 4.60
C GLY A 62 -3.18 -13.12 3.52
N ARG A 63 -4.51 -12.98 3.63
CA ARG A 63 -5.46 -13.33 2.57
C ARG A 63 -6.71 -12.48 2.71
N GLY A 64 -6.94 -11.60 1.74
CA GLY A 64 -8.08 -10.69 1.68
C GLY A 64 -9.23 -11.24 0.83
N ASN A 65 -10.44 -10.96 1.28
CA ASN A 65 -11.69 -11.11 0.53
C ASN A 65 -12.74 -10.18 1.15
N ALA A 66 -13.96 -10.20 0.59
CA ALA A 66 -15.06 -9.36 1.07
C ALA A 66 -15.36 -9.57 2.57
N ASP A 67 -15.31 -10.82 3.05
CA ASP A 67 -15.55 -11.13 4.47
C ASP A 67 -14.46 -10.58 5.38
N THR A 68 -13.20 -10.68 4.96
CA THR A 68 -12.05 -10.13 5.69
C THR A 68 -12.14 -8.61 5.78
N LEU A 69 -12.49 -7.95 4.68
CA LEU A 69 -12.70 -6.50 4.65
C LEU A 69 -13.89 -6.10 5.55
N ALA A 70 -15.02 -6.80 5.46
CA ALA A 70 -16.17 -6.54 6.31
C ALA A 70 -15.84 -6.73 7.80
N GLY A 71 -15.08 -7.77 8.14
CA GLY A 71 -14.57 -8.00 9.49
C GLY A 71 -13.68 -6.85 9.97
N CYS A 72 -12.81 -6.32 9.12
CA CYS A 72 -11.99 -5.16 9.46
C CYS A 72 -12.84 -3.88 9.65
N MET A 73 -13.83 -3.63 8.77
CA MET A 73 -14.71 -2.46 8.87
C MET A 73 -15.59 -2.48 10.12
N ASN A 74 -16.04 -3.66 10.54
CA ASN A 74 -16.81 -3.84 11.79
C ASN A 74 -15.91 -4.00 13.02
N GLY A 75 -14.60 -4.05 12.81
CA GLY A 75 -13.59 -4.26 13.83
C GLY A 75 -13.13 -2.95 14.49
N PRO A 76 -12.06 -3.01 15.30
CA PRO A 76 -11.55 -1.86 16.03
C PRO A 76 -10.61 -0.98 15.21
N TYR A 77 -10.55 -1.12 13.88
CA TYR A 77 -9.54 -0.43 13.08
C TYR A 77 -9.99 0.98 12.68
N ASP A 78 -9.10 1.94 12.85
CA ASP A 78 -9.29 3.32 12.41
C ASP A 78 -8.91 3.47 10.93
N ASP A 79 -7.94 2.68 10.46
CA ASP A 79 -7.52 2.62 9.06
C ASP A 79 -7.39 1.18 8.57
N ILE A 80 -7.80 0.97 7.31
CA ILE A 80 -7.66 -0.31 6.61
C ILE A 80 -6.90 -0.03 5.32
N ILE A 81 -5.70 -0.59 5.21
CA ILE A 81 -4.88 -0.56 4.01
C ILE A 81 -5.10 -1.86 3.24
N ILE A 82 -5.38 -1.76 1.94
CA ILE A 82 -5.56 -2.93 1.08
C ILE A 82 -4.43 -2.96 0.05
N ASP A 83 -3.62 -4.01 0.08
CA ASP A 83 -2.62 -4.29 -0.94
C ASP A 83 -3.26 -5.09 -2.07
N PHE A 84 -3.70 -4.37 -3.11
CA PHE A 84 -4.27 -4.97 -4.32
C PHE A 84 -3.23 -5.62 -5.23
N GLY A 85 -1.93 -5.43 -4.98
CA GLY A 85 -0.88 -5.90 -5.86
C GLY A 85 -0.88 -5.16 -7.20
N GLU A 86 -0.78 -5.93 -8.28
CA GLU A 86 -0.82 -5.42 -9.64
C GLU A 86 -2.24 -5.01 -10.06
N ALA A 87 -2.35 -4.10 -11.03
CA ALA A 87 -3.64 -3.64 -11.52
C ALA A 87 -4.38 -4.78 -12.26
N ALA A 88 -5.31 -5.42 -11.56
CA ALA A 88 -6.11 -6.53 -12.08
C ALA A 88 -7.60 -6.16 -12.19
N PRO A 89 -8.32 -6.56 -13.26
CA PRO A 89 -9.75 -6.31 -13.40
C PRO A 89 -10.59 -6.84 -12.22
N ALA A 90 -10.20 -7.98 -11.65
CA ALA A 90 -10.89 -8.60 -10.51
C ALA A 90 -10.88 -7.73 -9.24
N SER A 91 -9.84 -6.94 -9.04
CA SER A 91 -9.65 -6.07 -7.87
C SER A 91 -10.25 -4.68 -8.06
N ARG A 92 -10.57 -4.29 -9.30
CA ARG A 92 -10.95 -2.92 -9.67
C ARG A 92 -12.19 -2.42 -8.93
N ALA A 93 -13.18 -3.28 -8.74
CA ALA A 93 -14.42 -2.89 -8.07
C ALA A 93 -14.18 -2.51 -6.60
N GLU A 94 -13.42 -3.32 -5.86
CA GLU A 94 -13.08 -3.03 -4.46
C GLU A 94 -12.12 -1.84 -4.34
N TRP A 95 -11.14 -1.73 -5.23
CA TRP A 95 -10.28 -0.56 -5.29
C TRP A 95 -11.06 0.74 -5.54
N LEU A 96 -12.07 0.71 -6.42
CA LEU A 96 -12.97 1.84 -6.65
C LEU A 96 -13.90 2.13 -5.46
N ARG A 97 -13.95 1.30 -4.41
CA ARG A 97 -14.75 1.54 -3.20
C ARG A 97 -13.92 2.15 -2.05
N CYS A 98 -12.59 2.05 -2.10
CA CYS A 98 -11.70 2.65 -1.10
C CYS A 98 -11.88 4.16 -0.99
N GLN A 99 -11.78 4.74 0.20
CA GLN A 99 -11.90 6.19 0.38
C GLN A 99 -10.72 6.93 -0.26
N VAL A 100 -9.51 6.44 0.01
CA VAL A 100 -8.26 6.89 -0.59
C VAL A 100 -7.79 5.83 -1.59
N ARG A 101 -7.45 6.26 -2.80
CA ARG A 101 -7.00 5.37 -3.88
C ARG A 101 -5.62 5.81 -4.33
N MET A 102 -4.64 4.92 -4.19
CA MET A 102 -3.27 5.18 -4.61
C MET A 102 -2.91 4.29 -5.78
N MET A 103 -2.28 4.88 -6.80
CA MET A 103 -1.73 4.18 -7.95
C MET A 103 -0.22 4.34 -7.94
N VAL A 104 0.51 3.23 -7.91
CA VAL A 104 1.96 3.22 -7.87
C VAL A 104 2.49 2.72 -9.21
N ALA A 105 3.39 3.48 -9.83
CA ALA A 105 4.06 3.10 -11.06
C ALA A 105 5.57 3.31 -10.95
N ALA A 106 6.32 2.56 -11.74
CA ALA A 106 7.74 2.81 -11.97
C ALA A 106 7.90 3.51 -13.32
N PHE A 107 8.61 4.64 -13.33
CA PHE A 107 8.89 5.43 -14.52
C PHE A 107 10.35 5.32 -14.96
N SER A 108 11.00 4.21 -14.64
CA SER A 108 12.27 3.83 -15.27
C SER A 108 12.03 3.59 -16.75
N GLU A 109 13.02 3.89 -17.59
CA GLU A 109 12.86 3.93 -19.05
C GLU A 109 12.32 2.60 -19.63
N TRP A 110 12.71 1.47 -19.04
CA TRP A 110 12.24 0.13 -19.44
C TRP A 110 10.88 -0.29 -18.85
N GLN A 111 10.24 0.54 -18.01
CA GLN A 111 8.92 0.28 -17.40
C GLN A 111 7.85 1.29 -17.85
N LEU A 112 8.20 2.25 -18.71
CA LEU A 112 7.30 3.32 -19.13
C LEU A 112 6.10 2.80 -19.94
N GLU A 113 6.30 1.77 -20.76
CA GLU A 113 5.22 1.16 -21.53
C GLU A 113 4.18 0.52 -20.59
N ASP A 114 4.61 -0.26 -19.61
CA ASP A 114 3.74 -0.87 -18.60
C ASP A 114 2.98 0.19 -17.79
N ALA A 115 3.67 1.25 -17.37
CA ALA A 115 3.07 2.34 -16.63
C ALA A 115 2.00 3.08 -17.44
N SER A 116 2.27 3.32 -18.74
CA SER A 116 1.32 3.98 -19.64
C SER A 116 0.10 3.10 -19.91
N GLY A 117 0.31 1.81 -20.17
CA GLY A 117 -0.77 0.85 -20.38
C GLY A 117 -1.68 0.72 -19.15
N MET A 118 -1.11 0.72 -17.94
CA MET A 118 -1.88 0.73 -16.69
C MET A 118 -2.76 2.00 -16.58
N MET A 119 -2.24 3.16 -16.96
CA MET A 119 -2.99 4.42 -16.88
C MET A 119 -4.16 4.44 -17.87
N GLU A 120 -3.96 3.97 -19.09
CA GLU A 120 -5.01 3.87 -20.12
C GLU A 120 -6.13 2.91 -19.71
N GLN A 121 -5.78 1.73 -19.17
CA GLN A 121 -6.75 0.72 -18.72
C GLN A 121 -7.63 1.22 -17.58
N ASN A 122 -7.14 2.15 -16.77
CA ASN A 122 -7.89 2.72 -15.66
C ASN A 122 -8.78 3.90 -16.08
N GLY A 123 -8.74 4.30 -17.34
CA GLY A 123 -9.53 5.40 -17.91
C GLY A 123 -8.85 6.75 -17.76
N ARG A 124 -9.63 7.84 -17.84
CA ARG A 124 -9.06 9.19 -17.71
C ARG A 124 -8.48 9.39 -16.31
N PRO A 125 -7.33 10.10 -16.18
CA PRO A 125 -6.78 10.45 -14.88
C PRO A 125 -7.81 11.11 -13.99
N CYS A 126 -7.94 10.61 -12.76
CA CYS A 126 -8.92 11.06 -11.80
C CYS A 126 -8.22 11.87 -10.71
N ARG A 127 -8.61 13.14 -10.56
CA ARG A 127 -8.01 14.04 -9.55
C ARG A 127 -8.25 13.59 -8.10
N SER A 128 -9.19 12.68 -7.86
CA SER A 128 -9.43 12.11 -6.52
C SER A 128 -8.50 10.94 -6.19
N TRP A 129 -7.59 10.56 -7.09
CA TRP A 129 -6.60 9.50 -6.85
C TRP A 129 -5.23 10.11 -6.61
N ILE A 130 -4.42 9.39 -5.85
CA ILE A 130 -3.03 9.75 -5.57
C ILE A 130 -2.14 8.92 -6.49
N TYR A 131 -1.34 9.59 -7.31
CA TYR A 131 -0.40 8.95 -8.24
C TYR A 131 1.01 9.01 -7.67
N LEU A 132 1.68 7.87 -7.63
CA LEU A 132 2.96 7.69 -6.97
C LEU A 132 4.02 7.10 -7.92
N ALA A 133 5.19 7.73 -7.94
CA ALA A 133 6.39 7.24 -8.63
C ALA A 133 7.27 6.46 -7.65
N ALA A 134 7.40 5.14 -7.86
CA ALA A 134 8.34 4.30 -7.12
C ALA A 134 9.78 4.44 -7.64
N PHE A 135 9.94 4.51 -8.97
CA PHE A 135 11.24 4.63 -9.65
C PHE A 135 11.14 5.58 -10.84
N GLY A 136 12.28 5.89 -11.45
CA GLY A 136 12.41 6.80 -12.59
C GLY A 136 12.99 8.16 -12.21
N SER A 137 13.51 8.87 -13.22
CA SER A 137 14.11 10.20 -13.03
C SER A 137 13.05 11.26 -12.67
N GLU A 138 13.48 12.39 -12.08
CA GLU A 138 12.56 13.53 -11.86
C GLU A 138 12.06 14.12 -13.18
N TRP A 139 12.88 14.06 -14.23
CA TRP A 139 12.47 14.51 -15.55
C TRP A 139 11.31 13.66 -16.07
N THR A 140 11.44 12.33 -16.01
CA THR A 140 10.41 11.40 -16.48
C THR A 140 9.13 11.52 -15.67
N ARG A 141 9.22 11.64 -14.33
CA ARG A 141 8.06 11.87 -13.45
C ARG A 141 7.31 13.14 -13.84
N ARG A 142 8.01 14.26 -14.08
CA ARG A 142 7.41 15.54 -14.48
C ARG A 142 6.75 15.48 -15.84
N GLU A 143 7.34 14.73 -16.78
CA GLU A 143 6.76 14.55 -18.10
C GLU A 143 5.45 13.74 -18.02
N VAL A 144 5.43 12.67 -17.21
CA VAL A 144 4.20 11.91 -16.93
C VAL A 144 3.15 12.78 -16.23
N GLU A 145 3.53 13.56 -15.22
CA GLU A 145 2.64 14.53 -14.54
C GLU A 145 1.99 15.51 -15.53
N ARG A 146 2.79 16.04 -16.47
CA ARG A 146 2.32 16.94 -17.52
C ARG A 146 1.32 16.26 -18.47
N GLN A 147 1.59 15.00 -18.84
CA GLN A 147 0.72 14.23 -19.74
C GLN A 147 -0.60 13.85 -19.07
N LEU A 148 -0.57 13.46 -17.80
CA LEU A 148 -1.76 13.08 -17.06
C LEU A 148 -2.60 14.28 -16.58
N GLY A 149 -1.98 15.46 -16.43
CA GLY A 149 -2.65 16.66 -15.92
C GLY A 149 -3.08 16.56 -14.44
N VAL A 150 -2.43 15.67 -13.68
CA VAL A 150 -2.62 15.44 -12.25
C VAL A 150 -1.26 15.30 -11.56
N PRO A 151 -1.11 15.72 -10.29
CA PRO A 151 0.16 15.59 -9.56
C PRO A 151 0.61 14.14 -9.44
N VAL A 152 1.93 13.91 -9.58
CA VAL A 152 2.55 12.60 -9.41
C VAL A 152 3.65 12.69 -8.35
N PHE A 153 3.45 12.11 -7.18
CA PHE A 153 4.39 12.26 -6.07
C PHE A 153 5.47 11.17 -6.08
N ARG A 154 6.72 11.53 -5.81
CA ARG A 154 7.78 10.53 -5.61
C ARG A 154 7.66 9.90 -4.23
N ILE A 155 7.69 8.57 -4.17
CA ILE A 155 7.84 7.84 -2.91
C ILE A 155 9.28 8.05 -2.42
N PRO A 156 9.50 8.57 -1.19
CA PRO A 156 10.83 8.69 -0.63
C PRO A 156 11.48 7.30 -0.49
N PHE A 157 12.79 7.24 -0.70
CA PHE A 157 13.51 5.99 -0.47
C PHE A 157 13.43 5.60 1.01
N SER A 158 12.98 4.37 1.26
CA SER A 158 13.10 3.71 2.55
C SER A 158 13.76 2.35 2.37
N ALA A 159 14.88 2.13 3.07
CA ALA A 159 15.55 0.83 3.07
C ALA A 159 14.78 -0.21 3.92
N ASP A 160 13.99 0.25 4.89
CA ASP A 160 13.26 -0.59 5.84
C ASP A 160 11.82 -0.09 5.99
N ALA A 161 10.86 -0.90 5.56
CA ALA A 161 9.43 -0.57 5.65
C ALA A 161 8.91 -0.45 7.09
N PHE A 162 9.66 -0.97 8.07
CA PHE A 162 9.30 -0.91 9.49
C PHE A 162 9.80 0.35 10.20
N ARG A 163 10.62 1.17 9.53
CA ARG A 163 11.22 2.36 10.14
C ARG A 163 10.65 3.64 9.52
N ILE A 164 10.01 4.44 10.36
CA ILE A 164 9.50 5.76 10.00
C ILE A 164 10.40 6.84 10.60
N ASP A 165 11.04 7.63 9.75
CA ASP A 165 11.81 8.79 10.15
C ASP A 165 11.03 10.11 9.96
N ARG A 166 11.61 11.24 10.38
CA ARG A 166 10.98 12.56 10.28
C ARG A 166 10.74 13.01 8.83
N SER A 167 11.51 12.50 7.87
CA SER A 167 11.30 12.84 6.45
C SER A 167 10.06 12.14 5.92
N LEU A 168 9.93 10.85 6.24
CA LEU A 168 8.77 10.04 5.90
C LEU A 168 7.49 10.55 6.59
N MET A 169 7.57 10.94 7.86
CA MET A 169 6.43 11.55 8.58
C MET A 169 5.89 12.78 7.82
N ARG A 170 6.76 13.75 7.52
CA ARG A 170 6.38 14.96 6.79
C ARG A 170 5.85 14.67 5.39
N TRP A 171 6.38 13.65 4.72
CA TRP A 171 5.90 13.26 3.40
C TRP A 171 4.48 12.68 3.47
N PHE A 172 4.20 11.79 4.42
CA PHE A 172 2.85 11.25 4.61
C PHE A 172 1.86 12.32 5.07
N GLU A 173 2.25 13.23 5.97
CA GLU A 173 1.41 14.38 6.40
C GLU A 173 1.00 15.30 5.23
N GLY A 174 1.86 15.42 4.22
CA GLY A 174 1.52 16.19 3.01
C GLY A 174 0.74 15.39 1.96
N LEU A 175 0.70 14.06 2.09
CA LEU A 175 0.07 13.15 1.13
C LEU A 175 -1.35 12.75 1.53
N LEU A 176 -1.57 12.53 2.84
CA LEU A 176 -2.81 12.04 3.45
C LEU A 176 -3.57 13.19 4.14
#